data_AF-A0A6G8G054-F1
#
_entry.id   AF-A0A6G8G054-F1
#
_cell.length_a   1.000
_cell.length_b   1.000
_cell.length_c   1.000
_cell.angle_alpha   90.00
_cell.angle_beta   90.00
_cell.angle_gamma   90.00
#
_symmetry.space_group_name_H-M   'P 1'
#
loop_
_entity.id
_entity.type
_entity.pdbx_description
1 polymer ?
#
loop_
_entity_poly.entity_id
_entity_poly.type
_entity_poly.pdbx_seq_one_letter_code
_entity_poly.pdbx_strand_id
1 'polypeptide(L)'
;MGLVDLVAGRPQATPHAEALAHAEQGVTVYWRPGCVFCARLRMAVRRERQHARWVNIWEDDDARAYVASVNDGNETVPTVVIHGVPHTNPDPSVVKQALRR
;
A
#
# COMPACT_ATOMS: atom_id res chain seq x y z
N MET A 1 13.85 13.19 2.31
CA MET A 1 13.26 12.31 3.34
C MET A 1 12.28 13.11 4.18
N GLY A 2 11.01 12.70 4.28
CA GLY A 2 10.06 13.33 5.21
C GLY A 2 10.22 12.79 6.64
N LEU A 3 9.95 13.62 7.65
CA LEU A 3 10.02 13.26 9.08
C LEU A 3 9.23 11.98 9.39
N VAL A 4 8.09 11.79 8.71
CA VAL A 4 7.20 10.63 8.85
C VAL A 4 7.88 9.32 8.44
N ASP A 5 8.69 9.34 7.38
CA ASP A 5 9.37 8.13 6.89
C ASP A 5 10.54 7.72 7.78
N LEU A 6 11.16 8.69 8.47
CA LEU A 6 12.24 8.45 9.42
C LEU A 6 11.74 7.68 10.66
N VAL A 7 10.51 7.96 11.10
CA VAL A 7 9.92 7.36 12.31
C VAL A 7 9.22 6.03 12.02
N ALA A 8 8.48 5.92 10.91
CA ALA A 8 7.72 4.71 10.58
C ALA A 8 8.54 3.65 9.82
N GLY A 9 9.72 4.02 9.29
CA GLY A 9 10.56 3.19 8.44
C GLY A 9 9.94 2.98 7.05
N ARG A 10 10.73 3.20 5.98
CA ARG A 10 10.28 2.94 4.61
C ARG A 10 10.28 1.44 4.34
N PRO A 11 9.16 0.81 3.95
CA PRO A 11 9.18 -0.57 3.50
C PRO A 11 9.99 -0.67 2.20
N GLN A 12 10.63 -1.82 1.96
CA GLN A 12 11.25 -2.07 0.66
C GLN A 12 10.16 -2.09 -0.42
N ALA A 13 10.34 -1.29 -1.46
CA ALA A 13 9.37 -1.22 -2.54
C ALA A 13 9.37 -2.53 -3.35
N THR A 14 8.20 -3.09 -3.56
CA THR A 14 7.94 -4.18 -4.50
C THR A 14 7.54 -3.57 -5.84
N PRO A 15 8.12 -3.98 -6.98
CA PRO A 15 7.66 -3.54 -8.31
C PRO A 15 6.18 -3.86 -8.51
N HIS A 16 5.46 -2.99 -9.21
CA HIS A 16 4.01 -3.15 -9.43
C HIS A 16 3.66 -4.49 -10.07
N ALA A 17 4.43 -4.92 -11.07
CA ALA A 17 4.19 -6.18 -11.77
C ALA A 17 4.23 -7.41 -10.83
N GLU A 18 5.18 -7.45 -9.89
CA GLU A 18 5.24 -8.52 -8.88
C GLU A 18 4.07 -8.40 -7.89
N ALA A 19 3.75 -7.17 -7.49
CA ALA A 19 2.67 -6.92 -6.54
C ALA A 19 1.27 -7.27 -7.12
N LEU A 20 1.07 -7.10 -8.43
CA LEU A 20 -0.12 -7.54 -9.15
C LEU A 20 -0.25 -9.07 -9.14
N ALA A 21 0.84 -9.80 -9.42
CA ALA A 21 0.82 -11.26 -9.40
C ALA A 21 0.46 -11.82 -8.00
N HIS A 22 0.77 -11.07 -6.94
CA HIS A 22 0.40 -11.42 -5.57
C HIS A 22 -1.04 -10.99 -5.18
N ALA A 23 -1.55 -9.92 -5.78
CA ALA A 23 -2.75 -9.22 -5.30
C ALA A 23 -4.01 -10.10 -5.25
N GLU A 24 -4.15 -11.06 -6.16
CA GLU A 24 -5.29 -11.99 -6.23
C GLU A 24 -5.44 -12.84 -4.96
N GLN A 25 -4.34 -13.16 -4.27
CA GLN A 25 -4.33 -14.07 -3.12
C GLN A 25 -3.84 -13.41 -1.83
N GLY A 26 -3.35 -12.18 -1.89
CA GLY A 26 -2.80 -11.50 -0.73
C GLY A 26 -3.14 -10.02 -0.66
N VAL A 27 -2.24 -9.25 -0.05
CA VAL A 27 -2.45 -7.83 0.25
C VAL A 27 -1.33 -7.00 -0.36
N THR A 28 -1.72 -6.06 -1.23
CA THR A 28 -0.80 -5.10 -1.85
C THR A 28 -1.16 -3.70 -1.40
N VAL A 29 -0.19 -2.97 -0.84
CA VAL A 29 -0.37 -1.60 -0.34
C VAL A 29 0.41 -0.63 -1.22
N TYR A 30 -0.32 0.26 -1.88
CA TYR A 30 0.23 1.40 -2.63
C TYR A 30 0.40 2.60 -1.70
N TRP A 31 1.60 3.18 -1.68
CA TRP A 31 1.97 4.26 -0.78
C TRP A 31 2.94 5.24 -1.45
N ARG A 32 3.20 6.37 -0.78
CA ARG A 32 4.26 7.31 -1.17
C ARG A 32 4.92 7.94 0.06
N PRO A 33 6.18 8.42 -0.04
CA PRO A 33 6.85 9.16 1.03
C PRO A 33 6.04 10.37 1.53
N GLY A 34 6.10 10.66 2.82
CA GLY A 34 5.39 11.80 3.44
C GLY A 34 3.87 11.66 3.60
N CYS A 35 3.27 10.52 3.20
CA CYS A 35 1.85 10.25 3.39
C CYS A 35 1.52 9.87 4.84
N VAL A 36 0.83 10.76 5.58
CA VAL A 36 0.45 10.54 6.98
C VAL A 36 -0.48 9.34 7.15
N PHE A 37 -1.45 9.15 6.25
CA PHE A 37 -2.36 8.00 6.28
C PHE A 37 -1.63 6.68 6.04
N CYS A 38 -0.67 6.66 5.12
CA CYS A 38 0.16 5.50 4.83
C CYS A 38 1.03 5.13 6.04
N ALA A 39 1.56 6.12 6.76
CA ALA A 39 2.31 5.88 7.99
C ALA A 39 1.42 5.34 9.13
N ARG A 40 0.21 5.88 9.29
CA ARG A 40 -0.79 5.34 10.24
C ARG A 40 -1.11 3.88 9.94
N LEU A 41 -1.40 3.56 8.68
CA LEU A 41 -1.65 2.19 8.24
C LEU A 41 -0.45 1.28 8.56
N ARG A 42 0.77 1.68 8.18
CA ARG A 42 2.01 0.93 8.43
C ARG A 42 2.25 0.65 9.91
N MET A 43 1.94 1.61 10.79
CA MET A 43 2.05 1.43 12.24
C MET A 43 1.00 0.47 12.78
N ALA A 44 -0.24 0.55 12.31
CA ALA A 44 -1.34 -0.32 12.74
C ALA A 44 -1.10 -1.80 12.38
N VAL A 45 -0.50 -2.06 11.21
CA VAL A 45 -0.19 -3.41 10.70
C VAL A 45 1.26 -3.85 10.95
N ARG A 46 1.99 -3.14 11.84
CA ARG A 46 3.45 -3.31 12.00
C ARG A 46 3.90 -4.76 12.22
N ARG A 47 3.09 -5.59 12.88
CA ARG A 47 3.43 -6.99 13.19
C ARG A 47 3.23 -7.94 12.01
N GLU A 48 2.33 -7.59 11.10
CA GLU A 48 1.93 -8.41 9.94
C GLU A 48 2.42 -7.83 8.61
N ARG A 49 3.08 -6.66 8.64
CA ARG A 49 3.52 -5.90 7.45
C ARG A 49 4.34 -6.70 6.45
N GLN A 50 5.06 -7.73 6.89
CA GLN A 50 5.87 -8.59 6.02
C GLN A 50 5.03 -9.51 5.13
N HIS A 51 3.73 -9.69 5.42
CA HIS A 51 2.80 -10.43 4.56
C HIS A 51 2.20 -9.58 3.45
N ALA A 52 2.43 -8.26 3.46
CA ALA A 52 2.01 -7.35 2.41
C ALA A 52 3.13 -7.08 1.40
N ARG A 53 2.76 -6.83 0.14
CA ARG A 53 3.61 -6.14 -0.84
C ARG A 53 3.43 -4.64 -0.71
N TRP A 54 4.52 -3.88 -0.76
CA TRP A 54 4.51 -2.43 -0.55
C TRP A 54 4.99 -1.74 -1.81
N VAL A 55 4.11 -1.08 -2.54
CA VAL A 55 4.42 -0.45 -3.84
C VAL A 55 4.49 1.06 -3.69
N ASN A 56 5.61 1.66 -4.09
CA ASN A 56 5.78 3.12 -4.06
C ASN A 56 5.39 3.72 -5.41
N ILE A 57 4.29 4.46 -5.46
CA ILE A 57 3.76 5.02 -6.72
C ILE A 57 4.63 6.15 -7.32
N TRP A 58 5.62 6.65 -6.58
CA TRP A 58 6.59 7.62 -7.11
C TRP A 58 7.77 6.96 -7.80
N GLU A 59 8.05 5.69 -7.52
CA GLU A 59 9.19 4.96 -8.07
C GLU A 59 8.78 4.03 -9.22
N ASP A 60 7.47 3.88 -9.45
CA ASP A 60 6.89 2.98 -10.46
C ASP A 60 5.71 3.68 -11.15
N ASP A 61 5.85 3.97 -12.46
CA ASP A 61 4.83 4.68 -13.24
C ASP A 61 3.59 3.82 -13.49
N ASP A 62 3.74 2.50 -13.62
CA ASP A 62 2.60 1.58 -13.76
C ASP A 62 1.79 1.52 -12.47
N ALA A 63 2.47 1.53 -11.31
CA ALA A 63 1.79 1.66 -10.01
C ALA A 63 0.97 2.94 -9.90
N ARG A 64 1.51 4.06 -10.39
CA ARG A 64 0.83 5.36 -10.39
C ARG A 64 -0.41 5.33 -11.28
N ALA A 65 -0.27 4.79 -12.49
CA ALA A 65 -1.37 4.62 -13.44
C ALA A 65 -2.47 3.71 -12.89
N TYR A 66 -2.10 2.60 -12.24
CA TYR A 66 -3.04 1.70 -11.57
C TYR A 66 -3.79 2.40 -10.44
N VAL A 67 -3.09 3.13 -9.56
CA VAL A 67 -3.76 3.87 -8.48
C VAL A 67 -4.71 4.92 -9.04
N ALA A 68 -4.32 5.65 -10.09
CA ALA A 68 -5.21 6.60 -10.75
C ALA A 68 -6.45 5.91 -11.34
N SER A 69 -6.30 4.75 -11.99
CA SER A 69 -7.43 4.06 -12.63
C SER A 69 -8.49 3.57 -11.63
N VAL A 70 -8.08 3.17 -10.43
CA VAL A 70 -9.01 2.71 -9.37
C VAL A 70 -9.55 3.84 -8.47
N ASN A 71 -9.16 5.09 -8.73
CA ASN A 71 -9.50 6.26 -7.91
C ASN A 71 -9.97 7.46 -8.76
N ASP A 72 -10.73 7.21 -9.83
CA ASP A 72 -11.30 8.26 -10.70
C ASP A 72 -10.25 9.23 -11.27
N GLY A 73 -9.06 8.71 -11.61
CA GLY A 73 -7.93 9.48 -12.12
C GLY A 73 -7.02 10.08 -11.05
N ASN A 74 -7.30 9.88 -9.76
CA ASN A 74 -6.52 10.47 -8.67
C ASN A 74 -5.45 9.51 -8.13
N GLU A 75 -4.26 10.02 -7.81
CA GLU A 75 -3.19 9.26 -7.19
C GLU A 75 -3.36 9.13 -5.66
N THR A 76 -4.57 8.71 -5.24
CA THR A 76 -4.96 8.66 -3.83
C THR A 76 -4.29 7.49 -3.11
N VAL A 77 -3.61 7.79 -2.01
CA VAL A 77 -2.92 6.80 -1.18
C VAL A 77 -3.23 7.00 0.31
N PRO A 78 -3.28 5.93 1.13
CA PRO A 78 -3.00 4.55 0.76
C PRO A 78 -4.13 3.94 -0.07
N THR A 79 -3.78 3.27 -1.17
CA THR A 79 -4.70 2.36 -1.88
C THR A 79 -4.25 0.94 -1.55
N VAL A 80 -5.17 0.08 -1.14
CA VAL A 80 -4.85 -1.27 -0.69
C VAL A 80 -5.68 -2.26 -1.48
N VAL A 81 -5.02 -3.20 -2.15
CA VAL A 81 -5.68 -4.30 -2.85
C VAL A 81 -5.67 -5.51 -1.93
N ILE A 82 -6.85 -6.04 -1.66
CA ILE A 82 -7.07 -7.20 -0.80
C ILE A 82 -7.73 -8.28 -1.65
N HIS A 83 -7.02 -9.37 -1.95
CA HIS A 83 -7.55 -10.49 -2.74
C HIS A 83 -8.20 -10.03 -4.05
N GLY A 84 -7.47 -9.21 -4.82
CA GLY A 84 -7.90 -8.62 -6.09
C GLY A 84 -8.83 -7.41 -5.97
N VAL A 85 -9.34 -7.08 -4.78
CA VAL A 85 -10.29 -5.97 -4.58
C VAL A 85 -9.57 -4.70 -4.11
N PRO A 86 -9.62 -3.58 -4.87
CA PRO A 86 -9.02 -2.33 -4.46
C PRO A 86 -9.87 -1.60 -3.41
N HIS A 87 -9.21 -1.03 -2.41
CA HIS A 87 -9.78 -0.20 -1.37
C HIS A 87 -9.00 1.11 -1.23
N THR A 88 -9.69 2.22 -1.35
CA THR A 88 -9.12 3.56 -1.20
C THR A 88 -9.17 3.97 0.26
N ASN A 89 -8.01 4.24 0.86
CA ASN A 89 -7.83 4.65 2.24
C ASN A 89 -8.68 3.84 3.25
N PRO A 90 -8.57 2.49 3.26
CA PRO A 90 -9.39 1.65 4.13
C PRO A 90 -9.06 1.81 5.61
N ASP A 91 -9.99 1.38 6.47
CA ASP A 91 -9.72 1.23 7.90
C ASP A 91 -8.54 0.26 8.13
N PRO A 92 -7.53 0.61 8.94
CA PRO A 92 -6.37 -0.25 9.19
C PRO A 92 -6.72 -1.63 9.77
N SER A 93 -7.84 -1.75 10.47
CA SER A 93 -8.31 -3.01 11.04
C SER A 93 -8.73 -4.01 9.98
N VAL A 94 -9.32 -3.54 8.87
CA VAL A 94 -9.68 -4.38 7.71
C VAL A 94 -8.41 -4.94 7.07
N VAL A 95 -7.43 -4.08 6.82
CA VAL A 95 -6.13 -4.49 6.25
C VAL A 95 -5.40 -5.46 7.18
N LYS A 96 -5.39 -5.19 8.49
CA LYS A 96 -4.78 -6.07 9.48
C LYS A 96 -5.44 -7.45 9.51
N GLN A 97 -6.77 -7.51 9.40
CA GLN A 97 -7.49 -8.78 9.37
C GLN A 97 -7.13 -9.58 8.11
N ALA A 98 -7.04 -8.93 6.95
CA ALA A 98 -6.63 -9.56 5.70
C ALA A 98 -5.21 -10.15 5.78
N LEU A 99 -4.27 -9.45 6.42
CA LEU A 99 -2.88 -9.91 6.59
C LEU A 99 -2.68 -11.10 7.55
N ARG A 100 -3.73 -11.48 8.30
CA ARG A 100 -3.70 -12.58 9.28
C ARG A 100 -4.34 -13.87 8.76
N ARG A 101 -4.92 -13.84 7.57
CA ARG A 101 -5.45 -15.02 6.89
C ARG A 101 -4.35 -15.70 6.08
#